data_AF-R5G0Z7-F1
#
_entry.id   AF-R5G0Z7-F1
#
_cell.length_a   1.000
_cell.length_b   1.000
_cell.length_c   1.000
_cell.angle_alpha   90.00
_cell.angle_beta   90.00
_cell.angle_gamma   90.00
#
_symmetry.space_group_name_H-M   'P 1'
#
loop_
_entity.id
_entity.type
_entity.pdbx_description
1 polymer ?
#
loop_
_entity_poly.entity_id
_entity_poly.type
_entity_poly.pdbx_seq_one_letter_code
_entity_poly.pdbx_strand_id
1 'polypeptide(L)'
;MSKEWRRTLLFLLLIGAIATSGAAQMKAITQGGQVVLLYPDGTWRYDYGNNGNDDYSWGRGDTQVNIDAGATGKRFGAMIDGRLYFIINDGALEDFYIYDEHGFVAYSLRNGIERVPYNWTIQYDIGNERRIRKLGPYEFKYDWRTGQLEKVGSYQIEYHFHNNKVERIGQYRIDYDFRTERLSQFGNIRINYDFMTDGIESITGREEGVTLYLLRG
;
A
#
# COMPACT_ATOMS: atom_id res chain seq x y z
N MET A 1 3.98 39.26 -22.76
CA MET A 1 2.68 39.28 -22.06
C MET A 1 2.17 37.85 -21.97
N SER A 2 2.25 37.27 -20.78
CA SER A 2 1.82 35.91 -20.44
C SER A 2 0.30 35.79 -20.52
N LYS A 3 -0.20 34.73 -21.16
CA LYS A 3 -1.60 34.31 -21.05
C LYS A 3 -1.66 33.14 -20.07
N GLU A 4 -2.03 33.48 -18.85
CA GLU A 4 -2.49 32.59 -17.78
C GLU A 4 -3.66 31.74 -18.29
N TRP A 5 -3.45 30.44 -18.48
CA TRP A 5 -4.55 29.49 -18.71
C TRP A 5 -5.08 29.03 -17.36
N ARG A 6 -6.19 29.63 -16.93
CA ARG A 6 -6.99 29.12 -15.81
C ARG A 6 -7.52 27.73 -16.18
N ARG A 7 -6.99 26.70 -15.52
CA ARG A 7 -7.57 25.35 -15.53
C ARG A 7 -8.83 25.37 -14.66
N THR A 8 -9.99 25.33 -15.31
CA THR A 8 -11.28 25.13 -14.65
C THR A 8 -11.36 23.70 -14.15
N LEU A 9 -11.28 23.48 -12.83
CA LEU A 9 -11.61 22.18 -12.21
C LEU A 9 -13.14 22.02 -12.19
N LEU A 10 -13.64 21.01 -12.91
CA LEU A 10 -15.01 20.54 -12.81
C LEU A 10 -15.12 19.60 -11.59
N PHE A 11 -15.78 20.07 -10.53
CA PHE A 11 -16.25 19.22 -9.44
C PHE A 11 -17.64 18.69 -9.82
N LEU A 12 -17.76 17.36 -9.96
CA LEU A 12 -19.06 16.68 -10.04
C LEU A 12 -19.25 15.88 -8.75
N LEU A 13 -20.13 16.38 -7.88
CA LEU A 13 -20.49 15.80 -6.59
C LEU A 13 -21.92 15.29 -6.73
N LEU A 14 -22.13 13.98 -6.82
CA LEU A 14 -23.48 13.40 -6.89
C LEU A 14 -23.95 13.05 -5.49
N ILE A 15 -24.93 13.82 -4.99
CA ILE A 15 -25.56 13.64 -3.68
C ILE A 15 -26.73 12.66 -3.82
N GLY A 16 -26.63 11.49 -3.18
CA GLY A 16 -27.78 10.65 -2.88
C GLY A 16 -28.43 11.12 -1.58
N ALA A 17 -29.51 11.91 -1.68
CA ALA A 17 -30.25 12.38 -0.52
C ALA A 17 -31.14 11.26 0.05
N ILE A 18 -30.82 10.78 1.26
CA ILE A 18 -31.83 10.26 2.19
C ILE A 18 -31.65 11.03 3.50
N ALA A 19 -32.50 12.02 3.71
CA ALA A 19 -32.59 12.73 4.98
C ALA A 19 -33.39 11.88 5.97
N THR A 20 -32.73 11.31 6.97
CA THR A 20 -33.33 11.12 8.29
C THR A 20 -32.30 11.45 9.37
N SER A 21 -32.78 12.21 10.35
CA SER A 21 -32.12 12.82 11.51
C SER A 21 -31.08 11.95 12.23
N GLY A 22 -29.88 12.51 12.40
CA GLY A 22 -28.76 12.00 13.17
C GLY A 22 -27.47 12.38 12.45
N ALA A 23 -26.76 13.42 12.91
CA ALA A 23 -25.64 14.03 12.18
C ALA A 23 -24.47 13.05 11.98
N ALA A 24 -24.54 12.23 10.94
CA ALA A 24 -23.44 11.42 10.47
C ALA A 24 -22.57 12.30 9.56
N GLN A 25 -21.43 12.75 10.09
CA GLN A 25 -20.36 13.29 9.27
C GLN A 25 -19.96 12.23 8.23
N MET A 26 -20.04 12.57 6.95
CA MET A 26 -19.71 11.63 5.87
C MET A 26 -18.25 11.82 5.46
N LYS A 27 -17.47 10.73 5.42
CA LYS A 27 -16.12 10.74 4.82
C LYS A 27 -16.24 10.46 3.33
N ALA A 28 -15.55 11.24 2.51
CA ALA A 28 -15.43 11.04 1.06
C ALA A 28 -13.95 11.13 0.64
N ILE A 29 -13.62 10.62 -0.55
CA ILE A 29 -12.26 10.64 -1.09
C ILE A 29 -12.28 11.46 -2.38
N THR A 30 -11.36 12.42 -2.53
CA THR A 30 -11.23 13.23 -3.74
C THR A 30 -10.69 12.40 -4.90
N GLN A 31 -10.84 12.88 -6.13
CA GLN A 31 -10.19 12.30 -7.32
C GLN A 31 -8.65 12.21 -7.16
N GLY A 32 -8.07 13.05 -6.29
CA GLY A 32 -6.65 13.02 -5.93
C GLY A 32 -6.30 12.12 -4.74
N GLY A 33 -7.23 11.28 -4.26
CA GLY A 33 -7.00 10.33 -3.17
C GLY A 33 -7.11 10.91 -1.75
N GLN A 34 -7.48 12.19 -1.61
CA GLN A 34 -7.49 12.86 -0.32
C GLN A 34 -8.82 12.63 0.41
N VAL A 35 -8.77 12.32 1.70
CA VAL A 35 -9.99 12.19 2.52
C VAL A 35 -10.55 13.57 2.86
N VAL A 36 -11.85 13.76 2.66
CA VAL A 36 -12.60 14.95 3.06
C VAL A 36 -13.76 14.56 3.97
N LEU A 37 -14.07 15.45 4.90
CA LEU A 37 -15.24 15.37 5.77
C LEU A 37 -16.31 16.28 5.18
N LEU A 38 -17.42 15.67 4.74
CA LEU A 38 -18.59 16.37 4.23
C LEU A 38 -19.56 16.66 5.39
N TYR A 39 -19.97 17.91 5.50
CA TYR A 39 -20.93 18.37 6.50
C TYR A 39 -22.35 18.43 5.92
N PRO A 40 -23.39 18.29 6.78
CA PRO A 40 -24.78 18.37 6.33
C PRO A 40 -25.16 19.72 5.68
N ASP A 41 -24.40 20.78 5.92
CA ASP A 41 -24.59 22.09 5.31
C ASP A 41 -23.99 22.19 3.89
N GLY A 42 -23.47 21.08 3.35
CA GLY A 42 -22.86 21.02 2.03
C GLY A 42 -21.44 21.58 1.97
N THR A 43 -20.91 22.08 3.09
CA THR A 43 -19.50 22.41 3.20
C THR A 43 -18.67 21.15 3.39
N TRP A 44 -17.39 21.24 3.05
CA TRP A 44 -16.46 20.15 3.25
C TRP A 44 -15.14 20.70 3.74
N ARG A 45 -14.40 19.87 4.46
CA ARG A 45 -13.00 20.16 4.79
C ARG A 45 -12.17 18.93 4.49
N TYR A 46 -10.92 19.13 4.11
CA TYR A 46 -9.97 18.01 4.16
C TYR A 46 -9.91 17.49 5.59
N ASP A 47 -9.89 16.16 5.70
CA ASP A 47 -9.53 15.51 6.95
C ASP A 47 -8.02 15.72 7.14
N TYR A 48 -7.64 16.93 7.59
CA TYR A 48 -6.25 17.28 7.91
C TYR A 48 -5.74 16.55 9.15
N GLY A 49 -6.53 15.62 9.73
CA GLY A 49 -6.13 14.75 10.81
C GLY A 49 -4.87 13.93 10.55
N ASN A 50 -4.39 13.83 9.29
CA ASN A 50 -2.97 13.56 9.02
C ASN A 50 -2.53 13.84 7.57
N ASN A 51 -3.04 14.90 6.95
CA ASN A 51 -2.71 15.23 5.55
C ASN A 51 -1.71 16.39 5.46
N GLY A 52 -0.74 16.41 6.37
CA GLY A 52 0.22 17.49 6.55
C GLY A 52 1.66 17.04 6.34
N ASN A 53 2.25 17.58 5.28
CA ASN A 53 3.67 17.67 4.95
C ASN A 53 4.38 16.42 4.41
N ASP A 54 4.87 16.61 3.18
CA ASP A 54 6.07 16.01 2.64
C ASP A 54 7.19 16.01 3.68
N ASP A 55 7.35 14.90 4.39
CA ASP A 55 8.60 14.52 5.03
C ASP A 55 8.58 13.00 5.20
N TYR A 56 9.67 12.33 4.82
CA TYR A 56 9.82 10.88 4.87
C TYR A 56 9.93 10.37 6.33
N SER A 57 8.89 10.61 7.13
CA SER A 57 8.79 10.21 8.53
C SER A 57 7.57 9.31 8.69
N TRP A 58 7.82 8.01 8.63
CA TRP A 58 6.84 6.95 8.79
C TRP A 58 6.24 7.01 10.20
N GLY A 59 5.06 7.61 10.35
CA GLY A 59 4.46 7.77 11.69
C GLY A 59 3.03 8.29 11.71
N ARG A 60 2.09 7.35 11.85
CA ARG A 60 0.71 7.51 12.36
C ARG A 60 -0.13 8.63 11.74
N GLY A 61 -0.73 8.32 10.58
CA GLY A 61 -2.09 8.78 10.31
C GLY A 61 -3.09 7.86 10.99
N ASP A 62 -4.18 8.41 11.52
CA ASP A 62 -5.30 7.63 12.07
C ASP A 62 -5.95 6.69 11.02
N THR A 63 -5.55 6.81 9.76
CA THR A 63 -5.91 5.92 8.66
C THR A 63 -4.80 4.91 8.38
N GLN A 64 -5.13 3.62 8.54
CA GLN A 64 -4.28 2.49 8.18
C GLN A 64 -3.96 2.38 6.68
N VAL A 65 -4.70 3.10 5.83
CA VAL A 65 -4.48 3.15 4.40
C VAL A 65 -4.11 4.57 4.00
N ASN A 66 -2.95 4.71 3.36
CA ASN A 66 -2.47 5.95 2.75
C ASN A 66 -2.65 5.86 1.23
N ILE A 67 -3.04 6.97 0.59
CA ILE A 67 -3.38 6.98 -0.83
C ILE A 67 -2.61 8.12 -1.49
N ASP A 68 -1.67 7.77 -2.37
CA ASP A 68 -0.92 8.74 -3.14
C ASP A 68 -1.82 9.46 -4.16
N ALA A 69 -1.49 10.70 -4.45
CA ALA A 69 -2.12 11.42 -5.55
C ALA A 69 -1.89 10.68 -6.88
N GLY A 70 -2.99 10.26 -7.52
CA GLY A 70 -2.96 9.47 -8.76
C GLY A 70 -2.77 7.97 -8.54
N ALA A 71 -2.93 7.46 -7.32
CA ALA A 71 -2.99 6.03 -7.07
C ALA A 71 -4.16 5.38 -7.82
N THR A 72 -3.88 4.26 -8.49
CA THR A 72 -4.87 3.50 -9.26
C THR A 72 -5.29 2.21 -8.55
N GLY A 73 -4.60 1.82 -7.48
CA GLY A 73 -4.78 0.52 -6.82
C GLY A 73 -4.03 -0.64 -7.49
N LYS A 74 -3.39 -0.43 -8.66
CA LYS A 74 -2.56 -1.45 -9.32
C LYS A 74 -1.18 -1.58 -8.70
N ARG A 75 -0.68 -0.50 -8.13
CA ARG A 75 0.58 -0.45 -7.39
C ARG A 75 0.29 -0.11 -5.94
N PHE A 76 0.78 -0.93 -5.03
CA PHE A 76 0.58 -0.72 -3.60
C PHE A 76 1.76 -1.25 -2.79
N GLY A 77 1.91 -0.70 -1.59
CA GLY A 77 2.85 -1.15 -0.60
C GLY A 77 2.14 -1.63 0.66
N ALA A 78 2.58 -2.75 1.22
CA ALA A 78 2.11 -3.25 2.52
C ALA A 78 3.25 -3.24 3.52
N MET A 79 3.18 -2.33 4.50
CA MET A 79 4.09 -2.27 5.63
C MET A 79 3.56 -3.16 6.75
N ILE A 80 4.31 -4.18 7.12
CA ILE A 80 3.96 -5.16 8.14
C ILE A 80 4.92 -5.00 9.33
N ASP A 81 4.34 -4.88 10.53
CA ASP A 81 5.01 -4.70 11.82
C ASP A 81 5.98 -3.51 11.85
N GLY A 82 5.79 -2.53 10.96
CA GLY A 82 6.69 -1.38 10.80
C GLY A 82 8.11 -1.75 10.34
N ARG A 83 8.33 -2.97 9.84
CA ARG A 83 9.67 -3.47 9.48
C ARG A 83 9.77 -4.03 8.07
N LEU A 84 8.70 -4.64 7.58
CA LEU A 84 8.70 -5.35 6.31
C LEU A 84 7.77 -4.65 5.34
N TYR A 85 8.32 -4.10 4.26
CA TYR A 85 7.54 -3.35 3.29
C TYR A 85 7.56 -4.05 1.93
N PHE A 86 6.43 -4.65 1.56
CA PHE A 86 6.27 -5.35 0.29
C PHE A 86 5.66 -4.39 -0.72
N ILE A 87 6.32 -4.18 -1.86
CA ILE A 87 5.78 -3.39 -2.95
C ILE A 87 5.31 -4.32 -4.05
N ILE A 88 4.02 -4.20 -4.40
CA ILE A 88 3.38 -4.99 -5.43
C ILE A 88 2.93 -4.05 -6.55
N ASN A 89 3.22 -4.44 -7.79
CA ASN A 89 2.82 -3.72 -8.99
C ASN A 89 2.20 -4.67 -10.01
N ASP A 90 0.96 -4.39 -10.40
CA ASP A 90 0.14 -5.26 -11.27
C ASP A 90 0.11 -6.72 -10.79
N GLY A 91 0.17 -6.91 -9.46
CA GLY A 91 0.18 -8.21 -8.80
C GLY A 91 1.56 -8.88 -8.69
N ALA A 92 2.61 -8.35 -9.32
CA ALA A 92 3.97 -8.87 -9.15
C ALA A 92 4.66 -8.22 -7.94
N LEU A 93 5.47 -8.99 -7.20
CA LEU A 93 6.37 -8.43 -6.18
C LEU A 93 7.45 -7.59 -6.87
N GLU A 94 7.32 -6.26 -6.83
CA GLU A 94 8.20 -5.31 -7.49
C GLU A 94 9.50 -5.10 -6.70
N ASP A 95 9.36 -4.94 -5.39
CA ASP A 95 10.45 -4.83 -4.43
C ASP A 95 9.97 -5.23 -3.03
N PHE A 96 10.92 -5.40 -2.13
CA PHE A 96 10.67 -5.68 -0.72
C PHE A 96 11.77 -5.03 0.10
N TYR A 97 11.38 -4.28 1.13
CA TYR A 97 12.31 -3.63 2.05
C TYR A 97 12.24 -4.23 3.44
N ILE A 98 13.41 -4.28 4.07
CA ILE A 98 13.54 -4.51 5.50
C ILE A 98 14.06 -3.22 6.13
N TYR A 99 13.32 -2.73 7.12
CA TYR A 99 13.73 -1.64 7.98
C TYR A 99 14.31 -2.17 9.29
N ASP A 100 15.34 -1.50 9.79
CA ASP A 100 15.86 -1.74 11.12
C ASP A 100 14.96 -1.12 12.21
N GLU A 101 15.35 -1.30 13.47
CA GLU A 101 14.60 -0.78 14.63
C GLU A 101 14.53 0.76 14.70
N HIS A 102 15.38 1.45 13.94
CA HIS A 102 15.42 2.91 13.86
C HIS A 102 14.68 3.45 12.62
N GLY A 103 14.06 2.56 11.82
CA GLY A 103 13.32 2.94 10.61
C GLY A 103 14.22 3.22 9.41
N PHE A 104 15.48 2.80 9.42
CA PHE A 104 16.33 2.88 8.23
C PHE A 104 16.23 1.62 7.39
N VAL A 105 16.28 1.76 6.07
CA VAL A 105 16.33 0.63 5.14
C VAL A 105 17.65 -0.13 5.34
N ALA A 106 17.55 -1.39 5.73
CA ALA A 106 18.66 -2.34 5.81
C ALA A 106 18.86 -3.09 4.49
N TYR A 107 17.76 -3.41 3.81
CA TYR A 107 17.76 -4.23 2.61
C TYR A 107 16.61 -3.86 1.68
N SER A 108 16.89 -3.96 0.38
CA SER A 108 15.93 -3.98 -0.73
C SER A 108 16.13 -5.27 -1.52
N LEU A 109 15.05 -5.93 -1.93
CA LEU A 109 15.12 -7.11 -2.79
C LEU A 109 15.78 -6.76 -4.14
N ARG A 110 15.51 -5.57 -4.66
CA ARG A 110 16.07 -5.08 -5.92
C ARG A 110 17.53 -4.62 -5.78
N ASN A 111 17.85 -3.85 -4.75
CA ASN A 111 19.16 -3.17 -4.64
C ASN A 111 20.15 -3.93 -3.74
N GLY A 112 19.69 -4.93 -2.99
CA GLY A 112 20.49 -5.68 -2.04
C GLY A 112 20.62 -5.00 -0.68
N ILE A 113 21.77 -5.19 -0.03
CA ILE A 113 22.04 -4.66 1.31
C ILE A 113 22.40 -3.19 1.22
N GLU A 114 21.63 -2.34 1.90
CA GLU A 114 21.93 -0.91 2.02
C GLU A 114 22.73 -0.61 3.28
N ARG A 115 22.42 -1.30 4.39
CA ARG A 115 23.17 -1.25 5.64
C ARG A 115 22.98 -2.52 6.45
N VAL A 116 23.92 -2.76 7.35
CA VAL A 116 23.85 -3.85 8.31
C VAL A 116 23.80 -3.25 9.71
N PRO A 117 22.66 -3.37 10.42
CA PRO A 117 22.58 -3.01 11.82
C PRO A 117 23.66 -3.73 12.63
N TYR A 118 24.16 -3.09 13.69
CA TYR A 118 25.35 -3.55 14.42
C TYR A 118 25.26 -5.01 14.92
N ASN A 119 24.06 -5.45 15.30
CA ASN A 119 23.80 -6.80 15.81
C ASN A 119 23.32 -7.79 14.73
N TRP A 120 23.35 -7.42 13.45
CA TRP A 120 22.90 -8.29 12.37
C TRP A 120 24.07 -9.01 11.70
N THR A 121 23.85 -10.27 11.36
CA THR A 121 24.75 -11.07 10.55
C THR A 121 24.17 -11.28 9.17
N ILE A 122 25.03 -11.36 8.16
CA ILE A 122 24.65 -11.70 6.79
C ILE A 122 25.12 -13.12 6.49
N GLN A 123 24.27 -13.91 5.82
CA GLN A 123 24.64 -15.18 5.23
C GLN A 123 24.12 -15.24 3.80
N TYR A 124 24.90 -15.83 2.91
CA TYR A 124 24.53 -16.06 1.52
C TYR A 124 24.39 -17.56 1.26
N ASP A 125 23.59 -17.90 0.24
CA ASP A 125 23.59 -19.26 -0.30
C ASP A 125 24.91 -19.56 -1.02
N ILE A 126 25.31 -20.83 -1.02
CA ILE A 126 26.58 -21.33 -1.57
C ILE A 126 26.46 -21.59 -3.09
N GLY A 127 25.29 -21.32 -3.69
CA GLY A 127 25.04 -21.46 -5.12
C GLY A 127 25.60 -20.33 -6.01
N ASN A 128 25.48 -20.51 -7.33
CA ASN A 128 26.03 -19.62 -8.35
C ASN A 128 25.56 -18.17 -8.26
N GLU A 129 24.37 -17.94 -7.71
CA GLU A 129 23.71 -16.63 -7.71
C GLU A 129 24.00 -15.80 -6.45
N ARG A 130 24.70 -16.36 -5.44
CA ARG A 130 25.06 -15.68 -4.18
C ARG A 130 23.92 -14.84 -3.59
N ARG A 131 22.74 -15.44 -3.46
CA ARG A 131 21.56 -14.78 -2.87
C ARG A 131 21.69 -14.71 -1.36
N ILE A 132 21.12 -13.68 -0.73
CA ILE A 132 21.04 -13.61 0.73
C ILE A 132 20.20 -14.79 1.22
N ARG A 133 20.74 -15.56 2.15
CA ARG A 133 20.01 -16.59 2.89
C ARG A 133 19.52 -16.07 4.23
N LYS A 134 20.26 -15.15 4.85
CA LYS A 134 19.91 -14.57 6.15
C LYS A 134 20.45 -13.13 6.26
N LEU A 135 19.63 -12.24 6.80
CA LEU A 135 20.01 -10.90 7.20
C LEU A 135 19.42 -10.62 8.59
N GLY A 136 20.29 -10.58 9.59
CA GLY A 136 19.87 -10.43 10.99
C GLY A 136 18.87 -11.52 11.40
N PRO A 137 17.67 -11.15 11.89
CA PRO A 137 16.63 -12.12 12.28
C PRO A 137 15.86 -12.69 11.09
N TYR A 138 16.06 -12.19 9.86
CA TYR A 138 15.27 -12.55 8.70
C TYR A 138 15.97 -13.62 7.87
N GLU A 139 15.34 -14.79 7.77
CA GLU A 139 15.75 -15.86 6.85
C GLU A 139 14.99 -15.78 5.55
N PHE A 140 15.69 -15.98 4.44
CA PHE A 140 15.16 -15.86 3.10
C PHE A 140 15.06 -17.23 2.45
N LYS A 141 13.99 -17.45 1.70
CA LYS A 141 13.82 -18.62 0.84
C LYS A 141 13.39 -18.15 -0.54
N TYR A 142 13.93 -18.77 -1.57
CA TYR A 142 13.58 -18.50 -2.95
C TYR A 142 13.12 -19.78 -3.63
N ASP A 143 12.23 -19.63 -4.61
CA ASP A 143 11.86 -20.69 -5.53
C ASP A 143 13.09 -21.03 -6.38
N TRP A 144 13.43 -22.31 -6.46
CA TRP A 144 14.64 -22.76 -7.14
C TRP A 144 14.54 -22.71 -8.67
N ARG A 145 13.33 -22.69 -9.23
CA ARG A 145 13.06 -22.63 -10.68
C ARG A 145 12.92 -21.20 -11.16
N THR A 146 12.09 -20.41 -10.49
CA THR A 146 11.73 -19.05 -10.90
C THR A 146 12.65 -18.00 -10.31
N GLY A 147 13.30 -18.33 -9.18
CA GLY A 147 14.11 -17.38 -8.45
C GLY A 147 13.30 -16.36 -7.64
N GLN A 148 11.98 -16.49 -7.54
CA GLN A 148 11.17 -15.56 -6.78
C GLN A 148 11.38 -15.74 -5.28
N LEU A 149 11.21 -14.65 -4.52
CA LEU A 149 11.23 -14.71 -3.06
C LEU A 149 9.96 -15.45 -2.58
N GLU A 150 10.14 -16.58 -1.89
CA GLU A 150 9.04 -17.39 -1.33
C GLU A 150 8.82 -17.15 0.16
N LYS A 151 9.84 -16.64 0.87
CA LYS A 151 9.76 -16.43 2.31
C LYS A 151 10.76 -15.40 2.77
N VAL A 152 10.35 -14.57 3.72
CA VAL A 152 11.22 -13.71 4.51
C VAL A 152 10.81 -13.69 5.98
N GLY A 153 11.73 -14.07 6.87
CA GLY A 153 11.42 -14.23 8.29
C GLY A 153 10.30 -15.25 8.52
N SER A 154 9.22 -14.84 9.19
CA SER A 154 8.01 -15.64 9.39
C SER A 154 6.99 -15.56 8.24
N TYR A 155 7.22 -14.71 7.25
CA TYR A 155 6.24 -14.39 6.20
C TYR A 155 6.52 -15.19 4.94
N GLN A 156 5.66 -16.16 4.65
CA GLN A 156 5.65 -16.90 3.38
C GLN A 156 4.93 -16.07 2.31
N ILE A 157 5.47 -16.04 1.09
CA ILE A 157 4.90 -15.33 -0.06
C ILE A 157 4.37 -16.40 -1.01
N GLU A 158 3.08 -16.31 -1.32
CA GLU A 158 2.42 -17.24 -2.23
C GLU A 158 2.02 -16.54 -3.51
N TYR A 159 2.25 -17.24 -4.62
CA TYR A 159 1.99 -16.77 -5.96
C TYR A 159 0.93 -17.66 -6.59
N HIS A 160 -0.04 -17.02 -7.22
CA HIS A 160 -1.07 -17.71 -7.97
C HIS A 160 -0.45 -18.43 -9.18
N PHE A 161 -0.74 -19.72 -9.30
CA PHE A 161 0.00 -20.63 -10.17
C PHE A 161 -0.05 -20.32 -11.68
N HIS A 162 -1.11 -19.65 -12.16
CA HIS A 162 -1.27 -19.37 -13.60
C HIS A 162 -0.73 -18.02 -14.05
N ASN A 163 -0.87 -16.99 -13.22
CA ASN A 163 -0.57 -15.61 -13.58
C ASN A 163 0.56 -15.02 -12.72
N ASN A 164 1.10 -15.81 -11.80
CA ASN A 164 2.24 -15.49 -10.96
C ASN A 164 2.05 -14.23 -10.09
N LYS A 165 0.79 -13.87 -9.82
CA LYS A 165 0.45 -12.74 -8.95
C LYS A 165 0.60 -13.15 -7.50
N VAL A 166 1.10 -12.25 -6.65
CA VAL A 166 1.14 -12.45 -5.21
C VAL A 166 -0.30 -12.49 -4.69
N GLU A 167 -0.69 -13.63 -4.11
CA GLU A 167 -2.03 -13.86 -3.56
C GLU A 167 -2.03 -13.92 -2.02
N ARG A 168 -0.86 -14.08 -1.40
CA ARG A 168 -0.74 -14.08 0.07
C ARG A 168 0.66 -13.69 0.54
N ILE A 169 0.73 -12.94 1.64
CA ILE A 169 1.95 -12.67 2.41
C ILE A 169 1.69 -13.03 3.87
N GLY A 170 2.33 -14.09 4.37
CA GLY A 170 2.05 -14.67 5.68
C GLY A 170 0.57 -15.02 5.83
N GLN A 171 -0.11 -14.40 6.78
CA GLN A 171 -1.54 -14.57 6.99
C GLN A 171 -2.42 -13.65 6.14
N TYR A 172 -1.83 -12.65 5.46
CA TYR A 172 -2.56 -11.62 4.75
C TYR A 172 -2.84 -12.05 3.32
N ARG A 173 -4.11 -12.40 3.05
CA ARG A 173 -4.61 -12.68 1.70
C ARG A 173 -4.63 -11.38 0.87
N ILE A 174 -4.34 -11.50 -0.42
CA ILE A 174 -4.39 -10.42 -1.40
C ILE A 174 -5.37 -10.81 -2.49
N ASP A 175 -6.43 -10.02 -2.65
CA ASP A 175 -7.38 -10.17 -3.75
C ASP A 175 -7.32 -8.95 -4.67
N TYR A 176 -7.56 -9.21 -5.95
CA TYR A 176 -7.63 -8.20 -6.99
C TYR A 176 -9.05 -8.14 -7.55
N ASP A 177 -9.49 -6.96 -7.94
CA ASP A 177 -10.72 -6.79 -8.71
C ASP A 177 -10.57 -7.46 -10.08
N PHE A 178 -11.52 -8.33 -10.43
CA PHE A 178 -11.41 -9.18 -11.60
C PHE A 178 -11.45 -8.44 -12.94
N ARG A 179 -11.91 -7.17 -12.97
CA ARG A 179 -12.00 -6.38 -14.20
C ARG A 179 -10.82 -5.45 -14.36
N THR A 180 -10.47 -4.78 -13.28
CA THR A 180 -9.49 -3.69 -13.27
C THR A 180 -8.12 -4.15 -12.81
N GLU A 181 -8.02 -5.35 -12.23
CA GLU A 181 -6.81 -5.96 -11.68
C GLU A 181 -6.18 -5.12 -10.54
N ARG A 182 -6.97 -4.22 -9.95
CA ARG A 182 -6.59 -3.38 -8.82
C ARG A 182 -6.71 -4.15 -7.52
N LEU A 183 -5.92 -3.79 -6.52
CA LEU A 183 -6.08 -4.32 -5.17
C LEU A 183 -7.52 -4.07 -4.67
N SER A 184 -8.23 -5.14 -4.34
CA SER A 184 -9.56 -5.10 -3.73
C SER A 184 -9.55 -5.54 -2.27
N GLN A 185 -8.58 -6.36 -1.86
CA GLN A 185 -8.42 -6.76 -0.47
C GLN A 185 -6.96 -7.03 -0.10
N PHE A 186 -6.55 -6.56 1.08
CA PHE A 186 -5.30 -6.97 1.74
C PHE A 186 -5.60 -7.34 3.20
N GLY A 187 -5.43 -8.61 3.56
CA GLY A 187 -5.86 -9.12 4.87
C GLY A 187 -7.34 -8.81 5.11
N ASN A 188 -7.65 -8.12 6.19
CA ASN A 188 -8.98 -7.67 6.55
C ASN A 188 -9.38 -6.29 5.95
N ILE A 189 -8.48 -5.61 5.26
CA ILE A 189 -8.72 -4.31 4.62
C ILE A 189 -9.34 -4.55 3.24
N ARG A 190 -10.50 -3.95 2.97
CA ARG A 190 -11.20 -4.03 1.67
C ARG A 190 -11.31 -2.67 1.03
N ILE A 191 -11.13 -2.62 -0.29
CA ILE A 191 -11.20 -1.42 -1.12
C ILE A 191 -12.24 -1.65 -2.20
N ASN A 192 -13.29 -0.82 -2.20
CA ASN A 192 -14.31 -0.83 -3.22
C ASN A 192 -14.11 0.38 -4.14
N TYR A 193 -14.29 0.17 -5.44
CA TYR A 193 -14.19 1.20 -6.44
C TYR A 193 -15.56 1.49 -7.03
N ASP A 194 -15.83 2.77 -7.27
CA ASP A 194 -17.04 3.22 -7.93
C ASP A 194 -17.00 2.81 -9.40
N PHE A 195 -18.06 2.14 -9.84
CA PHE A 195 -18.13 1.58 -11.19
C PHE A 195 -18.09 2.62 -12.32
N MET A 196 -18.57 3.85 -12.07
CA MET A 196 -18.72 4.89 -13.11
C MET A 196 -17.48 5.76 -13.23
N THR A 197 -16.87 6.09 -12.10
CA THR A 197 -15.74 7.02 -12.00
C THR A 197 -14.40 6.32 -11.89
N ASP A 198 -14.41 5.00 -11.62
CA ASP A 198 -13.21 4.20 -11.37
C ASP A 198 -12.39 4.74 -10.17
N GLY A 199 -13.02 5.56 -9.33
CA GLY A 199 -12.45 6.11 -8.09
C GLY A 199 -12.66 5.18 -6.91
N ILE A 200 -11.95 5.39 -5.80
CA ILE A 200 -12.20 4.64 -4.56
C ILE A 200 -13.52 5.13 -3.96
N GLU A 201 -14.50 4.24 -3.86
CA GLU A 201 -15.79 4.50 -3.24
C GLU A 201 -15.70 4.37 -1.72
N SER A 202 -15.09 3.28 -1.24
CA SER A 202 -14.96 3.03 0.20
C SER A 202 -13.76 2.16 0.52
N ILE A 203 -13.22 2.38 1.72
CA ILE A 203 -12.23 1.50 2.35
C ILE A 203 -12.81 1.06 3.69
N THR A 204 -12.82 -0.24 3.92
CA THR A 204 -13.41 -0.84 5.12
C THR A 204 -12.49 -1.89 5.73
N GLY A 205 -12.73 -2.20 7.01
CA GLY A 205 -11.92 -3.16 7.75
C GLY A 205 -10.63 -2.59 8.30
N ARG A 206 -9.92 -3.40 9.08
CA ARG A 206 -8.66 -3.08 9.71
C ARG A 206 -7.83 -4.35 9.89
N GLU A 207 -6.52 -4.25 9.70
CA GLU A 207 -5.58 -5.36 9.87
C GLU A 207 -4.46 -5.00 10.85
N GLU A 208 -4.36 -5.69 11.98
CA GLU A 208 -3.37 -5.31 13.01
C GLU A 208 -1.92 -5.45 12.47
N GLY A 209 -1.04 -4.51 12.86
CA GLY A 209 0.35 -4.50 12.42
C GLY A 209 0.56 -4.13 10.95
N VAL A 210 -0.50 -3.85 10.18
CA VAL A 210 -0.39 -3.48 8.77
C VAL A 210 -0.63 -2.00 8.56
N THR A 211 0.13 -1.38 7.65
CA THR A 211 -0.22 -0.10 7.02
C THR A 211 -0.13 -0.28 5.50
N LEU A 212 -1.20 0.06 4.80
CA LEU A 212 -1.31 -0.09 3.36
C LEU A 212 -1.08 1.26 2.68
N TYR A 213 -0.38 1.25 1.56
CA TYR A 213 -0.07 2.43 0.75
C TYR A 213 -0.55 2.15 -0.66
N LEU A 214 -1.56 2.86 -1.14
CA LEU A 214 -1.92 2.85 -2.55
C LEU A 214 -0.99 3.84 -3.24
N LEU A 215 -0.10 3.30 -4.06
CA LEU A 215 0.99 4.05 -4.66
C LEU A 215 0.57 4.54 -6.04
N ARG A 216 1.18 5.63 -6.47
CA ARG A 216 1.09 6.05 -7.87
C ARG A 216 1.71 4.98 -8.79
N GLY A 217 0.95 4.60 -9.82
CA GLY A 217 1.38 3.74 -10.93
C GLY A 217 1.95 4.54 -12.10
#